data_AF-A0A957HRD1-F1
#
_entry.id   AF-A0A957HRD1-F1
#
_cell.length_a   1.000
_cell.length_b   1.000
_cell.length_c   1.000
_cell.angle_alpha   90.00
_cell.angle_beta   90.00
_cell.angle_gamma   90.00
#
_symmetry.space_group_name_H-M   'P 1'
#
loop_
_entity.id
_entity.type
_entity.pdbx_description
1 polymer ?
#
loop_
_entity_poly.entity_id
_entity_poly.type
_entity_poly.pdbx_seq_one_letter_code
_entity_poly.pdbx_strand_id
1 'polypeptide(L)'
;MADNQITAVLFDWDFTLAYSIGPNVTFSERLAVLFRRYGVQTTADEMDNILNTIRREISTGVLQASLFPQEKQAIIKNYRIILGKLGHPDTSYDFAYQLYSSYAELPHFLYDDVLPTMQALKQCGYRLGILSNHSVSARTV
;
A
#
# COMPACT_ATOMS: atom_id res chain seq x y z
N MET A 1 39.63 -9.58 2.33
CA MET A 1 38.15 -9.68 2.36
C MET A 1 37.66 -8.25 2.36
N ALA A 2 36.79 -7.85 1.41
CA ALA A 2 36.23 -6.51 1.43
C ALA A 2 35.41 -6.38 2.72
N ASP A 3 35.76 -5.42 3.55
CA ASP A 3 35.09 -5.15 4.81
C ASP A 3 33.68 -4.67 4.47
N ASN A 4 32.67 -5.49 4.78
CA ASN A 4 31.29 -5.30 4.34
C ASN A 4 30.60 -4.28 5.25
N GLN A 5 31.20 -3.10 5.39
CA GLN A 5 30.74 -2.06 6.29
C GLN A 5 29.47 -1.41 5.74
N ILE A 6 28.42 -1.40 6.56
CA ILE A 6 27.17 -0.70 6.24
C ILE A 6 27.46 0.81 6.26
N THR A 7 27.19 1.49 5.16
CA THR A 7 27.41 2.95 5.02
C THR A 7 26.12 3.74 4.79
N ALA A 8 24.99 3.03 4.65
CA ALA A 8 23.69 3.64 4.41
C ALA A 8 22.57 2.79 5.00
N VAL A 9 21.49 3.45 5.42
CA VAL A 9 20.22 2.84 5.82
C VAL A 9 19.13 3.43 4.92
N LEU A 10 18.48 2.56 4.15
CA LEU A 10 17.38 2.93 3.26
C LEU A 10 16.08 2.39 3.85
N PHE A 11 15.06 3.23 3.88
CA PHE A 11 13.77 2.91 4.49
C PHE A 11 12.69 2.75 3.42
N ASP A 12 11.83 1.76 3.59
CA ASP A 12 10.52 1.81 2.95
C ASP A 12 9.68 2.95 3.57
N TRP A 13 8.64 3.40 2.87
CA TRP A 13 7.78 4.47 3.32
C TRP A 13 6.59 3.92 4.13
N ASP A 14 5.70 3.19 3.46
CA ASP A 14 4.48 2.65 4.05
C ASP A 14 4.80 1.61 5.13
N PHE A 15 4.17 1.76 6.30
CA PHE A 15 4.31 0.87 7.46
C PHE A 15 5.73 0.71 8.00
N THR A 16 6.64 1.61 7.60
CA THR A 16 8.01 1.69 8.13
C THR A 16 8.26 3.08 8.69
N LEU A 17 8.11 4.12 7.85
CA LEU A 17 8.24 5.51 8.28
C LEU A 17 6.87 6.15 8.53
N ALA A 18 5.88 5.79 7.73
CA ALA A 18 4.58 6.42 7.78
C ALA A 18 3.44 5.40 7.78
N TYR A 19 2.33 5.76 8.41
CA TYR A 19 1.06 5.08 8.23
C TYR A 19 0.07 6.00 7.52
N SER A 20 -0.77 5.40 6.68
CA SER A 20 -1.91 6.07 6.05
C SER A 20 -3.16 5.94 6.93
N ILE A 21 -3.95 7.02 7.03
CA ILE A 21 -5.25 7.12 7.73
C ILE A 21 -5.14 7.02 9.27
N GLY A 22 -4.51 5.98 9.80
CA GLY A 22 -4.36 5.75 11.24
C GLY A 22 -3.49 4.52 11.56
N PRO A 23 -2.93 4.43 12.78
CA PRO A 23 -1.94 3.41 13.14
C PRO A 23 -2.51 1.99 13.27
N ASN A 24 -3.82 1.87 13.55
CA ASN A 24 -4.51 0.59 13.76
C ASN A 24 -5.49 0.26 12.62
N VAL A 25 -5.34 0.90 11.46
CA VAL A 25 -6.22 0.67 10.30
C VAL A 25 -5.79 -0.59 9.58
N THR A 26 -6.69 -1.56 9.48
CA THR A 26 -6.50 -2.81 8.74
C THR A 26 -6.38 -2.55 7.23
N PHE A 27 -5.89 -3.55 6.49
CA PHE A 27 -5.83 -3.46 5.03
C PHE A 27 -7.23 -3.28 4.41
N SER A 28 -8.23 -3.98 4.94
CA SER A 28 -9.62 -3.93 4.46
C SER A 28 -10.28 -2.58 4.73
N GLU A 29 -10.10 -2.01 5.92
CA GLU A 29 -10.57 -0.66 6.23
C GLU A 29 -9.95 0.39 5.30
N ARG A 30 -8.64 0.29 5.05
CA ARG A 30 -7.92 1.20 4.16
C ARG A 30 -8.43 1.13 2.73
N LEU A 31 -8.61 -0.09 2.20
CA LEU A 31 -9.18 -0.28 0.87
C LEU A 31 -10.62 0.24 0.81
N ALA A 32 -11.43 -0.02 1.84
CA ALA A 32 -12.79 0.48 1.88
C ALA A 32 -12.85 2.02 1.91
N VAL A 33 -11.97 2.69 2.67
CA VAL A 33 -11.84 4.16 2.65
C VAL A 33 -11.44 4.66 1.27
N LEU A 34 -10.41 4.06 0.66
CA LEU A 34 -9.95 4.43 -0.68
C LEU A 34 -11.08 4.28 -1.70
N PHE A 35 -11.76 3.13 -1.72
CA PHE A 35 -12.82 2.81 -2.68
C PHE A 35 -14.03 3.75 -2.50
N ARG A 36 -14.43 4.06 -1.25
CA ARG A 36 -15.50 5.02 -0.97
C ARG A 36 -15.19 6.44 -1.45
N ARG A 37 -13.92 6.88 -1.40
CA ARG A 37 -13.49 8.19 -1.92
C ARG A 37 -13.77 8.33 -3.43
N TYR A 38 -13.88 7.21 -4.16
CA TYR A 38 -14.16 7.14 -5.59
C TYR A 38 -15.59 6.64 -5.90
N GLY A 39 -16.51 6.74 -4.93
CA GLY A 39 -17.92 6.44 -5.13
C GLY A 39 -18.29 4.96 -5.05
N VAL A 40 -17.33 4.07 -4.75
CA VAL A 40 -17.62 2.64 -4.54
C VAL A 40 -18.16 2.45 -3.13
N GLN A 41 -19.46 2.17 -3.02
CA GLN A 41 -20.12 1.95 -1.73
C GLN A 41 -19.69 0.59 -1.16
N THR A 42 -18.80 0.61 -0.17
CA THR A 42 -18.32 -0.60 0.50
C THR A 42 -17.89 -0.33 1.93
N THR A 43 -18.10 -1.29 2.81
CA THR A 43 -17.69 -1.33 4.22
C THR A 43 -16.41 -2.15 4.39
N ALA A 44 -15.78 -2.07 5.58
CA ALA A 44 -14.62 -2.89 5.89
C ALA A 44 -14.96 -4.39 5.90
N ASP A 45 -16.10 -4.77 6.47
CA ASP A 45 -16.58 -6.16 6.53
C ASP A 45 -16.85 -6.74 5.14
N GLU A 46 -17.46 -5.96 4.24
CA GLU A 46 -17.63 -6.36 2.84
C GLU A 46 -16.28 -6.55 2.16
N MET A 47 -15.34 -5.63 2.37
CA MET A 47 -13.99 -5.74 1.82
C MET A 47 -13.27 -7.00 2.35
N ASP A 48 -13.37 -7.31 3.64
CA ASP A 48 -12.84 -8.54 4.23
C ASP A 48 -13.45 -9.79 3.59
N ASN A 49 -14.77 -9.81 3.37
CA ASN A 49 -15.46 -10.91 2.70
C ASN A 49 -14.96 -11.10 1.26
N ILE A 50 -14.76 -10.00 0.52
CA ILE A 50 -14.21 -10.04 -0.84
C ILE A 50 -12.77 -10.56 -0.83
N LEU A 51 -11.91 -10.04 0.06
CA LEU A 51 -10.52 -10.49 0.15
C LEU A 51 -10.40 -11.95 0.56
N ASN A 52 -11.26 -12.43 1.47
CA ASN A 52 -11.33 -13.85 1.84
C ASN A 52 -11.80 -14.73 0.67
N THR A 53 -12.72 -14.23 -0.15
CA THR A 53 -13.14 -14.91 -1.39
C THR A 53 -12.01 -15.00 -2.39
N ILE A 54 -11.32 -13.89 -2.66
CA ILE A 54 -10.13 -13.84 -3.53
C ILE A 54 -9.04 -14.79 -3.03
N ARG A 55 -8.74 -14.77 -1.73
CA ARG A 55 -7.75 -15.67 -1.11
C ARG A 55 -8.09 -17.14 -1.38
N ARG A 56 -9.36 -17.51 -1.21
CA ARG A 56 -9.85 -18.87 -1.47
C ARG A 56 -9.68 -19.25 -2.93
N GLU A 57 -10.11 -18.40 -3.85
CA GLU A 57 -9.99 -18.65 -5.30
C GLU A 57 -8.53 -18.77 -5.76
N ILE A 58 -7.62 -18.00 -5.17
CA ILE A 58 -6.17 -18.16 -5.41
C ILE A 58 -5.70 -19.52 -4.90
N SER A 59 -6.07 -19.89 -3.66
CA SER A 59 -5.63 -21.15 -3.05
C SER A 59 -6.14 -22.41 -3.79
N THR A 60 -7.30 -22.31 -4.45
CA THR A 60 -7.88 -23.41 -5.24
C THR A 60 -7.48 -23.35 -6.72
N GLY A 61 -6.68 -22.37 -7.14
CA GLY A 61 -6.24 -22.19 -8.52
C GLY A 61 -7.30 -21.63 -9.47
N VAL A 62 -8.49 -21.27 -8.98
CA VAL A 62 -9.55 -20.61 -9.76
C VAL A 62 -9.09 -19.23 -10.25
N LEU A 63 -8.32 -18.53 -9.44
CA LEU A 63 -7.80 -17.21 -9.76
C LEU A 63 -6.26 -17.22 -9.77
N GLN A 64 -5.67 -16.96 -10.94
CA GLN A 64 -4.22 -16.74 -11.07
C GLN A 64 -3.88 -15.27 -10.76
N ALA A 65 -3.71 -14.97 -9.48
CA ALA A 65 -3.32 -13.66 -8.96
C ALA A 65 -2.55 -13.79 -7.63
N SER A 66 -1.95 -12.69 -7.19
CA SER A 66 -1.48 -12.53 -5.81
C SER A 66 -2.51 -11.73 -5.03
N LEU A 67 -2.73 -12.10 -3.76
CA LEU A 67 -3.59 -11.33 -2.87
C LEU A 67 -2.96 -9.98 -2.48
N PHE A 68 -1.63 -9.96 -2.36
CA PHE A 68 -0.84 -8.79 -1.97
C PHE A 68 0.25 -8.52 -3.03
N PRO A 69 -0.14 -8.12 -4.25
CA PRO A 69 0.81 -7.82 -5.30
C PRO A 69 1.62 -6.56 -4.96
N GLN A 70 2.90 -6.56 -5.35
CA GLN A 70 3.80 -5.40 -5.18
C GLN A 70 3.97 -4.60 -6.47
N GLU A 71 3.80 -5.25 -7.64
CA GLU A 71 3.94 -4.61 -8.93
C GLU A 71 2.70 -3.78 -9.29
N LYS A 72 2.90 -2.55 -9.78
CA LYS A 72 1.84 -1.62 -10.19
C LYS A 72 0.75 -2.29 -11.05
N GLN A 73 1.15 -3.02 -12.09
CA GLN A 73 0.20 -3.67 -13.00
C GLN A 73 -0.62 -4.76 -12.29
N ALA A 74 -0.01 -5.50 -11.38
CA ALA A 74 -0.67 -6.53 -10.60
C ALA A 74 -1.62 -5.93 -9.54
N ILE A 75 -1.25 -4.80 -8.92
CA ILE A 75 -2.14 -4.05 -8.00
C ILE A 75 -3.38 -3.56 -8.74
N ILE A 76 -3.21 -2.90 -9.89
CA ILE A 76 -4.34 -2.42 -10.71
C ILE A 76 -5.23 -3.58 -11.15
N LYS A 77 -4.64 -4.71 -11.57
CA LYS A 77 -5.40 -5.94 -11.89
C LYS A 77 -6.22 -6.41 -10.67
N ASN A 78 -5.65 -6.37 -9.47
CA ASN A 78 -6.34 -6.78 -8.25
C ASN A 78 -7.52 -5.84 -7.92
N TYR A 79 -7.36 -4.53 -8.08
CA TYR A 79 -8.47 -3.57 -7.91
C TYR A 79 -9.63 -3.86 -8.86
N ARG A 80 -9.35 -4.19 -10.13
CA ARG A 80 -10.40 -4.60 -11.08
C ARG A 80 -11.13 -5.87 -10.63
N ILE A 81 -10.41 -6.84 -10.07
CA ILE A 81 -11.02 -8.07 -9.52
C ILE A 81 -11.93 -7.72 -8.34
N ILE A 82 -11.47 -6.88 -7.41
CA ILE A 82 -12.26 -6.43 -6.26
C ILE A 82 -13.52 -5.69 -6.73
N LEU A 83 -13.38 -4.74 -7.65
CA LEU A 83 -14.51 -3.99 -8.24
C LEU A 83 -15.54 -4.92 -8.88
N GLY A 84 -15.09 -5.92 -9.65
CA GLY A 84 -15.97 -6.90 -10.27
C GLY A 84 -16.73 -7.74 -9.24
N LYS A 85 -16.08 -8.12 -8.13
CA LYS A 85 -16.73 -8.86 -7.04
C LYS A 85 -17.68 -8.01 -6.19
N LEU A 86 -17.42 -6.71 -6.08
CA LEU A 86 -18.33 -5.74 -5.49
C LEU A 86 -19.52 -5.38 -6.42
N GLY A 87 -19.52 -5.87 -7.66
CA GLY A 87 -20.56 -5.56 -8.64
C GLY A 87 -20.51 -4.11 -9.16
N HIS A 88 -19.36 -3.43 -9.03
CA HIS A 88 -19.21 -2.07 -9.53
C HIS A 88 -19.32 -2.04 -11.07
N PRO A 89 -20.08 -1.10 -11.67
CA PRO A 89 -20.29 -1.08 -13.11
C PRO A 89 -19.02 -0.76 -13.91
N ASP A 90 -18.09 -0.01 -13.32
CA ASP A 90 -16.80 0.31 -13.94
C ASP A 90 -15.67 -0.55 -13.35
N THR A 91 -15.17 -1.49 -14.17
CA THR A 91 -13.98 -2.32 -13.89
C THR A 91 -12.85 -2.05 -14.88
N SER A 92 -12.88 -0.89 -15.54
CA SER A 92 -11.90 -0.48 -16.54
C SER A 92 -10.50 -0.35 -15.92
N TYR A 93 -9.49 -0.39 -16.78
CA TYR A 93 -8.12 -0.12 -16.36
C TYR A 93 -8.01 1.31 -15.83
N ASP A 94 -8.63 2.28 -16.49
CA ASP A 94 -8.52 3.70 -16.14
C ASP A 94 -9.10 4.00 -14.75
N PHE A 95 -10.27 3.44 -14.42
CA PHE A 95 -10.85 3.60 -13.10
C PHE A 95 -10.01 2.92 -12.00
N ALA A 96 -9.53 1.70 -12.25
CA ALA A 96 -8.64 1.02 -11.30
C ALA A 96 -7.27 1.70 -11.18
N TYR A 97 -6.78 2.35 -12.24
CA TYR A 97 -5.59 3.17 -12.22
C TYR A 97 -5.78 4.41 -11.35
N GLN A 98 -6.93 5.08 -11.44
CA GLN A 98 -7.28 6.22 -10.59
C GLN A 98 -7.24 5.82 -9.10
N LEU A 99 -7.86 4.69 -8.74
CA LEU A 99 -7.77 4.14 -7.38
C LEU A 99 -6.31 3.92 -6.95
N TYR A 100 -5.49 3.33 -7.82
CA TYR A 100 -4.07 3.09 -7.54
C TYR A 100 -3.29 4.39 -7.33
N SER A 101 -3.45 5.37 -8.23
CA SER A 101 -2.70 6.64 -8.14
C SER A 101 -3.06 7.42 -6.89
N SER A 102 -4.30 7.32 -6.44
CA SER A 102 -4.80 8.14 -5.34
C SER A 102 -4.62 7.53 -3.96
N TYR A 103 -4.07 6.32 -3.88
CA TYR A 103 -3.50 5.80 -2.63
C TYR A 103 -2.47 6.78 -2.03
N ALA A 104 -1.64 7.38 -2.89
CA ALA A 104 -0.66 8.39 -2.52
C ALA A 104 -1.27 9.65 -1.88
N GLU A 105 -2.53 9.95 -2.19
CA GLU A 105 -3.25 11.12 -1.69
C GLU A 105 -3.97 10.87 -0.36
N LEU A 106 -3.84 9.67 0.20
CA LEU A 106 -4.31 9.42 1.56
C LEU A 106 -3.45 10.22 2.55
N PRO A 107 -4.03 10.71 3.66
CA PRO A 107 -3.26 11.36 4.70
C PRO A 107 -2.20 10.40 5.27
N HIS A 108 -0.94 10.83 5.26
CA HIS A 108 0.19 10.09 5.82
C HIS A 108 0.70 10.77 7.08
N PHE A 109 1.01 9.97 8.08
CA PHE A 109 1.54 10.44 9.36
C PHE A 109 2.76 9.59 9.71
N LEU A 110 3.80 10.22 10.26
CA LEU A 110 4.97 9.49 10.74
C LEU A 110 4.63 8.74 12.03
N TYR A 111 5.30 7.61 12.25
CA TYR A 111 5.36 7.03 13.59
C TYR A 111 6.19 7.92 14.53
N ASP A 112 5.84 7.92 15.81
CA ASP A 112 6.42 8.83 16.82
C ASP A 112 7.94 8.67 16.97
N ASP A 113 8.46 7.46 16.71
CA ASP A 113 9.86 7.09 16.84
C ASP A 113 10.70 7.35 15.59
N VAL A 114 10.09 7.76 14.48
CA VAL A 114 10.79 7.94 13.19
C VAL A 114 11.83 9.05 13.25
N LEU A 115 11.42 10.24 13.71
CA LEU A 115 12.35 11.38 13.78
C LEU A 115 13.50 11.13 14.77
N PRO A 116 13.26 10.64 16.01
CA PRO A 116 14.34 10.22 16.91
C PRO A 116 15.29 9.18 16.29
N THR A 117 14.73 8.16 15.62
CA THR A 117 15.54 7.08 15.01
C THR A 117 16.41 7.59 13.88
N MET A 118 15.87 8.44 12.99
CA MET A 118 16.65 9.04 11.90
C MET A 118 17.78 9.92 12.44
N GLN A 119 17.55 10.68 13.51
CA GLN A 119 18.58 11.49 14.14
C GLN A 119 19.72 10.62 14.70
N ALA A 120 19.38 9.55 15.42
CA ALA A 120 20.36 8.62 15.97
C ALA A 120 21.22 7.97 14.87
N LEU A 121 20.60 7.51 13.78
CA LEU A 121 21.33 6.89 12.67
C LEU A 121 22.25 7.89 11.94
N LYS A 122 21.80 9.14 11.78
CA LYS A 122 22.62 10.21 11.22
C LYS A 122 23.84 10.51 12.11
N GLN A 123 23.66 10.52 13.44
CA GLN A 123 24.76 10.72 14.39
C GLN A 123 25.80 9.59 14.33
N CYS A 124 25.38 8.36 14.01
CA CYS A 124 26.27 7.23 13.75
C CYS A 124 26.99 7.29 12.39
N GLY A 125 26.77 8.34 11.58
CA GLY A 125 27.45 8.53 10.30
C GLY A 125 26.82 7.80 9.12
N TYR A 126 25.62 7.22 9.26
CA TYR A 126 24.93 6.55 8.16
C TYR A 126 24.33 7.56 7.17
N ARG A 127 24.44 7.26 5.88
CA ARG A 127 23.64 7.93 4.83
C ARG A 127 22.21 7.40 4.88
N LEU A 128 21.23 8.30 4.91
CA LEU A 128 19.82 7.92 4.98
C LEU A 128 19.13 8.18 3.64
N GLY A 129 18.17 7.33 3.28
CA GLY A 129 17.37 7.50 2.07
C GLY A 129 16.07 6.71 2.14
N ILE A 130 15.19 6.95 1.16
CA ILE A 130 13.94 6.20 0.99
C ILE A 130 14.10 5.28 -0.21
N LEU A 131 13.73 4.01 -0.04
CA LEU A 131 13.62 3.01 -1.09
C LEU A 131 12.22 2.41 -0.99
N SER A 132 11.28 2.97 -1.76
CA SER A 132 9.88 2.55 -1.72
C SER A 132 9.27 2.46 -3.12
N ASN A 133 8.39 1.48 -3.30
CA ASN A 133 7.56 1.33 -4.50
C ASN A 133 6.59 2.53 -4.69
N HIS A 134 6.31 3.26 -3.61
CA HIS A 134 5.49 4.47 -3.59
C HIS A 134 6.33 5.75 -3.47
N SER A 135 7.61 5.72 -3.81
CA SER A 135 8.55 6.85 -3.61
C SER A 135 8.18 8.16 -4.33
N VAL A 136 7.31 8.12 -5.35
CA VAL A 136 6.78 9.35 -5.99
C VAL A 136 5.82 10.09 -5.05
N SER A 137 5.08 9.36 -4.20
CA SER A 137 4.18 9.89 -3.15
C SER A 137 4.94 10.52 -1.98
N ALA A 138 6.17 10.06 -1.72
CA ALA A 138 7.02 10.53 -0.62
C ALA A 138 7.82 11.81 -0.97
N ARG A 139 7.75 12.28 -2.23
CA ARG A 139 8.30 13.57 -2.63
C ARG A 139 7.25 14.62 -2.40
N THR A 140 7.35 15.33 -1.28
CA THR A 140 6.60 16.57 -1.04
C THR A 140 6.77 17.49 -2.26
N VAL A 141 5.65 18.07 -2.73
CA VAL A 141 5.68 19.27 -3.59
C VAL A 141 6.28 20.42 -2.81
#